data_AF-A0A0A2K2Z6-F1
#
_entry.id   AF-A0A0A2K2Z6-F1
#
_cell.length_a   1.000
_cell.length_b   1.000
_cell.length_c   1.000
_cell.angle_alpha   90.00
_cell.angle_beta   90.00
_cell.angle_gamma   90.00
#
_symmetry.space_group_name_H-M   'P 1'
#
loop_
_entity.id
_entity.type
_entity.pdbx_description
1 polymer ?
#
loop_
_entity_poly.entity_id
_entity_poly.type
_entity_poly.pdbx_seq_one_letter_code
_entity_poly.pdbx_strand_id
1 'polypeptide(L)'
;MERRAVFLKSWYLLGPVTRFQVVGEHVPYEVAQQPISAVRISGEGLNPVAEELKVVCAKTGKELRSHLTPTGLLFSTISDDAPNFHEFFPELEELLGKVDFTKLPHRRSISYEGRFNWKTMVDGYQECLHCQYTHPSFSKYYPPTFYTVRNKQNFSQHIADPNKLDDGLFLYFFPNCTLNVYGGGMSCFRVCPTADPHVTRMEFDYFHLESGEKFEEYFKFVRQVAMEDFELCEKTQSNLAKGVYHEGILNPNKENGVSYYQRRVFDMVCEQHDSDRTPKIAKESGMEEHVAPTMVQMAA
;
A
#
# COMPACT_ATOMS: atom_id res chain seq x y z
N MET A 1 -12.19 9.70 8.19
CA MET A 1 -12.85 9.52 6.88
C MET A 1 -12.04 8.60 5.98
N GLU A 2 -10.76 8.89 5.72
CA GLU A 2 -9.86 8.07 4.88
C GLU A 2 -9.82 6.58 5.25
N ARG A 3 -9.84 6.24 6.54
CA ARG A 3 -9.92 4.82 6.96
C ARG A 3 -11.09 4.08 6.29
N ARG A 4 -12.29 4.65 6.30
CA ARG A 4 -13.50 4.06 5.70
C ARG A 4 -13.52 4.18 4.17
N ALA A 5 -13.13 5.35 3.66
CA ALA A 5 -13.19 5.65 2.24
C ALA A 5 -12.13 4.90 1.42
N VAL A 6 -10.91 4.84 1.93
CA VAL A 6 -9.73 4.32 1.24
C VAL A 6 -9.35 2.96 1.80
N PHE A 7 -9.03 2.88 3.09
CA PHE A 7 -8.38 1.67 3.62
C PHE A 7 -9.29 0.44 3.70
N LEU A 8 -10.56 0.61 4.06
CA LEU A 8 -11.50 -0.52 4.04
C LEU A 8 -11.84 -1.00 2.61
N LYS A 9 -11.50 -0.23 1.58
CA LYS A 9 -11.85 -0.53 0.18
C LYS A 9 -10.64 -0.91 -0.69
N SER A 10 -9.53 -1.33 -0.07
CA SER A 10 -8.25 -1.55 -0.76
C SER A 10 -7.63 -2.91 -0.48
N TRP A 11 -6.63 -3.24 -1.31
CA TRP A 11 -5.77 -4.42 -1.20
C TRP A 11 -4.36 -4.04 -0.73
N TYR A 12 -3.72 -4.94 0.02
CA TYR A 12 -2.44 -4.70 0.69
C TYR A 12 -1.45 -5.81 0.43
N LEU A 13 -0.23 -5.45 0.03
CA LEU A 13 0.87 -6.39 -0.12
C LEU A 13 1.39 -6.82 1.27
N LEU A 14 1.31 -8.12 1.55
CA LEU A 14 1.88 -8.72 2.76
C LEU A 14 3.32 -9.16 2.54
N GLY A 15 3.66 -9.58 1.32
CA GLY A 15 5.01 -9.96 0.92
C GLY A 15 5.04 -11.20 0.03
N PRO A 16 6.23 -11.68 -0.35
CA PRO A 16 6.39 -12.90 -1.11
C PRO A 16 6.10 -14.15 -0.26
N VAL A 17 5.81 -15.27 -0.91
CA VAL A 17 5.60 -16.59 -0.28
C VAL A 17 6.78 -17.05 0.59
N THR A 18 7.99 -16.58 0.30
CA THR A 18 9.20 -16.80 1.11
C THR A 18 9.15 -16.15 2.49
N ARG A 19 8.16 -15.28 2.76
CA ARG A 19 7.88 -14.73 4.10
C ARG A 19 7.11 -15.70 5.00
N PHE A 20 6.38 -16.65 4.42
CA PHE A 20 5.40 -17.50 5.10
C PHE A 20 5.83 -18.97 5.08
N GLN A 21 7.06 -19.25 5.53
CA GLN A 21 7.67 -20.57 5.38
C GLN A 21 7.25 -21.56 6.47
N VAL A 22 7.04 -21.07 7.69
CA VAL A 22 6.78 -21.90 8.87
C VAL A 22 5.28 -22.17 9.00
N VAL A 23 4.90 -23.44 8.95
CA VAL A 23 3.50 -23.87 9.15
C VAL A 23 3.06 -23.53 10.58
N GLY A 24 1.90 -22.89 10.71
CA GLY A 24 1.33 -22.44 11.97
C GLY A 24 1.90 -21.12 12.50
N GLU A 25 2.93 -20.55 11.88
CA GLU A 25 3.43 -19.23 12.26
C GLU A 25 2.46 -18.13 11.81
N HIS A 26 2.03 -17.33 12.77
CA HIS A 26 1.24 -16.13 12.52
C HIS A 26 2.17 -14.94 12.27
N VAL A 27 2.34 -14.56 11.01
CA VAL A 27 3.09 -13.35 10.64
C VAL A 27 2.17 -12.14 10.82
N PRO A 28 2.48 -11.20 11.73
CA PRO A 28 1.59 -10.09 12.06
C PRO A 28 1.77 -8.91 11.09
N TYR A 29 0.65 -8.26 10.78
CA TYR A 29 0.59 -6.98 10.08
C TYR A 29 -0.47 -6.11 10.74
N GLU A 30 -0.39 -4.79 10.56
CA GLU A 30 -1.51 -3.92 10.91
C GLU A 30 -1.65 -2.82 9.86
N VAL A 31 -2.85 -2.73 9.30
CA VAL A 31 -3.18 -1.79 8.24
C VAL A 31 -4.32 -0.91 8.73
N ALA A 32 -4.09 0.40 8.80
CA ALA A 32 -5.05 1.38 9.32
C ALA A 32 -5.72 0.94 10.64
N GLN A 33 -4.90 0.55 11.63
CA GLN A 33 -5.30 0.11 12.97
C GLN A 33 -6.10 -1.21 13.00
N GLN A 34 -6.13 -1.93 11.88
CA GLN A 34 -6.69 -3.28 11.77
C GLN A 34 -5.55 -4.30 11.78
N PRO A 35 -5.34 -5.02 12.91
CA PRO A 35 -4.33 -6.06 12.96
C PRO A 35 -4.85 -7.29 12.20
N ILE A 36 -4.01 -7.79 11.31
CA ILE A 36 -4.25 -8.99 10.52
C ILE A 36 -3.03 -9.90 10.66
N SER A 37 -3.20 -11.17 10.35
CA SER A 37 -2.10 -12.12 10.35
C SER A 37 -2.21 -13.05 9.16
N ALA A 38 -1.09 -13.21 8.45
CA ALA A 38 -0.95 -14.26 7.45
C ALA A 38 -0.35 -15.50 8.12
N VAL A 39 -0.90 -16.66 7.80
CA VAL A 39 -0.47 -17.95 8.34
C VAL A 39 -0.42 -18.99 7.23
N ARG A 40 0.66 -19.77 7.21
CA ARG A 40 0.72 -20.99 6.42
C ARG A 40 0.09 -22.12 7.22
N ILE A 41 -1.00 -22.70 6.73
CA ILE A 41 -1.81 -23.68 7.50
C ILE A 41 -1.37 -25.13 7.29
N SER A 42 -0.70 -25.42 6.18
CA SER A 42 -0.27 -26.77 5.80
C SER A 42 0.84 -26.71 4.74
N GLY A 43 1.31 -27.87 4.31
CA GLY A 43 2.26 -28.02 3.22
C GLY A 43 3.69 -28.25 3.68
N GLU A 44 4.44 -28.94 2.83
CA GLU A 44 5.87 -29.25 3.03
C GLU A 44 6.77 -28.60 1.96
N GLY A 45 6.15 -28.05 0.91
CA GLY A 45 6.88 -27.40 -0.18
C GLY A 45 7.63 -26.14 0.27
N LEU A 46 8.71 -25.81 -0.43
CA LEU A 46 9.46 -24.57 -0.20
C LEU A 46 8.61 -23.31 -0.45
N ASN A 47 7.70 -23.35 -1.42
CA ASN A 47 6.84 -22.22 -1.73
C ASN A 47 5.39 -22.60 -1.44
N PRO A 48 4.73 -21.97 -0.44
CA PRO A 48 3.32 -22.22 -0.20
C PRO A 48 2.47 -21.81 -1.39
N VAL A 49 1.45 -22.63 -1.67
CA VAL A 49 0.40 -22.34 -2.65
C VAL A 49 -0.78 -21.62 -1.99
N ALA A 50 -1.75 -21.16 -2.79
CA ALA A 50 -2.85 -20.34 -2.29
C ALA A 50 -3.68 -21.06 -1.22
N GLU A 51 -3.89 -22.36 -1.39
CA GLU A 51 -4.67 -23.22 -0.47
C GLU A 51 -3.96 -23.45 0.86
N GLU A 52 -2.64 -23.23 0.91
CA GLU A 52 -1.82 -23.36 2.12
C GLU A 52 -1.71 -22.05 2.91
N LEU A 53 -2.21 -20.93 2.39
CA LEU A 53 -2.11 -19.62 3.01
C LEU A 53 -3.49 -19.09 3.41
N LYS A 54 -3.58 -18.59 4.64
CA LYS A 54 -4.75 -17.85 5.12
C LYS A 54 -4.34 -16.51 5.66
N VAL A 55 -5.22 -15.53 5.51
CA VAL A 55 -5.10 -14.25 6.19
C VAL A 55 -6.31 -14.07 7.10
N VAL A 56 -6.07 -13.74 8.36
CA VAL A 56 -7.12 -13.61 9.37
C VAL A 56 -7.04 -12.26 10.06
N CYS A 57 -8.20 -11.72 10.44
CA CYS A 57 -8.29 -10.59 11.36
C CYS A 57 -7.82 -11.06 12.75
N ALA A 58 -6.73 -10.50 13.26
CA ALA A 58 -6.16 -10.93 14.54
C ALA A 58 -7.08 -10.64 15.74
N LYS A 59 -8.00 -9.66 15.61
CA LYS A 59 -8.99 -9.32 16.65
C LYS A 59 -10.17 -10.28 16.72
N THR A 60 -10.62 -10.82 15.58
CA THR A 60 -11.88 -11.58 15.49
C THR A 60 -11.71 -13.02 15.06
N GLY A 61 -10.53 -13.40 14.56
CA GLY A 61 -10.28 -14.70 13.93
C GLY A 61 -10.97 -14.88 12.57
N LYS A 62 -11.70 -13.88 12.08
CA LYS A 62 -12.38 -13.94 10.78
C LYS A 62 -11.35 -14.03 9.66
N GLU A 63 -11.51 -14.99 8.77
CA GLU A 63 -10.74 -15.09 7.53
C GLU A 63 -11.04 -13.89 6.61
N LEU A 64 -9.99 -13.30 6.07
CA LEU A 64 -10.01 -12.16 5.17
C LEU A 64 -9.71 -12.63 3.76
N ARG A 65 -10.27 -11.95 2.75
CA ARG A 65 -9.92 -12.27 1.36
C ARG A 65 -8.44 -12.02 1.13
N SER A 66 -7.79 -12.97 0.48
CA SER A 66 -6.41 -12.91 0.04
C SER A 66 -6.28 -13.37 -1.41
N HIS A 67 -5.23 -12.91 -2.08
CA HIS A 67 -4.88 -13.28 -3.45
C HIS A 67 -3.40 -13.57 -3.52
N LEU A 68 -3.03 -14.76 -4.00
CA LEU A 68 -1.65 -15.13 -4.27
C LEU A 68 -1.40 -15.00 -5.77
N THR A 69 -0.50 -14.10 -6.17
CA THR A 69 -0.15 -13.95 -7.58
C THR A 69 0.63 -15.17 -8.08
N PRO A 70 0.60 -15.48 -9.40
CA PRO A 70 1.41 -16.55 -9.98
C PRO A 70 2.92 -16.42 -9.73
N THR A 71 3.39 -15.19 -9.51
CA THR A 71 4.79 -14.87 -9.21
C THR A 71 5.16 -14.97 -7.73
N GLY A 72 4.19 -15.28 -6.86
CA GLY A 72 4.42 -15.56 -5.45
C GLY A 72 4.27 -14.37 -4.51
N LEU A 73 3.52 -13.32 -4.86
CA LEU A 73 3.19 -12.22 -3.93
C LEU A 73 1.81 -12.44 -3.31
N LEU A 74 1.73 -12.36 -1.98
CA LEU A 74 0.48 -12.46 -1.23
C LEU A 74 -0.09 -11.06 -0.95
N PHE A 75 -1.32 -10.85 -1.38
CA PHE A 75 -2.12 -9.67 -1.07
C PHE A 75 -3.32 -10.03 -0.18
N SER A 76 -3.79 -9.08 0.61
CA SER A 76 -5.03 -9.25 1.37
C SER A 76 -5.82 -7.95 1.51
N THR A 77 -7.12 -8.09 1.73
CA THR A 77 -8.02 -7.01 2.13
C THR A 77 -8.14 -6.96 3.65
N ILE A 78 -8.64 -5.84 4.19
CA ILE A 78 -9.00 -5.74 5.61
C ILE A 78 -10.51 -5.62 5.87
N SER A 79 -11.31 -5.63 4.80
CA SER A 79 -12.78 -5.56 4.84
C SER A 79 -13.37 -6.22 3.58
N ASP A 80 -14.65 -6.55 3.66
CA ASP A 80 -15.43 -7.09 2.54
C ASP A 80 -15.79 -6.00 1.51
N ASP A 81 -15.62 -4.72 1.86
CA ASP A 81 -15.95 -3.58 0.99
C ASP A 81 -14.96 -3.37 -0.16
N ALA A 82 -13.80 -4.03 -0.14
CA ALA A 82 -12.84 -3.93 -1.24
C ALA A 82 -13.37 -4.65 -2.51
N PRO A 83 -13.16 -4.11 -3.71
CA PRO A 83 -13.56 -4.79 -4.94
C PRO A 83 -12.75 -6.07 -5.16
N ASN A 84 -13.06 -6.82 -6.22
CA ASN A 84 -12.28 -7.99 -6.60
C ASN A 84 -10.81 -7.60 -6.89
N PHE A 85 -9.86 -8.51 -6.68
CA PHE A 85 -8.43 -8.23 -6.89
C PHE A 85 -8.12 -7.72 -8.31
N HIS A 86 -8.65 -8.37 -9.35
CA HIS A 86 -8.40 -7.98 -10.74
C HIS A 86 -9.15 -6.72 -11.17
N GLU A 87 -10.24 -6.38 -10.47
CA GLU A 87 -10.93 -5.09 -10.64
C GLU A 87 -10.13 -3.96 -9.97
N PHE A 88 -9.52 -4.24 -8.81
CA PHE A 88 -8.70 -3.27 -8.10
C PHE A 88 -7.35 -3.03 -8.78
N PHE A 89 -6.70 -4.09 -9.26
CA PHE A 89 -5.38 -4.05 -9.91
C PHE A 89 -5.42 -4.68 -11.32
N PRO A 90 -6.12 -4.06 -12.29
CA PRO A 90 -6.07 -4.55 -13.66
C PRO A 90 -4.64 -4.49 -14.19
N GLU A 91 -4.25 -5.50 -14.98
CA GLU A 91 -2.92 -5.61 -15.62
C GLU A 91 -1.73 -5.80 -14.66
N LEU A 92 -1.93 -5.83 -13.34
CA LEU A 92 -0.80 -5.92 -12.40
C LEU A 92 0.01 -7.21 -12.57
N GLU A 93 -0.66 -8.35 -12.73
CA GLU A 93 0.04 -9.64 -12.84
C GLU A 93 0.89 -9.77 -14.10
N GLU A 94 0.50 -9.11 -15.20
CA GLU A 94 1.32 -9.04 -16.41
C GLU A 94 2.65 -8.32 -16.13
N LEU A 95 2.59 -7.22 -15.38
CA LEU A 95 3.80 -6.48 -14.98
C LEU A 95 4.65 -7.29 -13.99
N LEU A 96 4.02 -7.95 -13.03
CA LEU A 96 4.72 -8.77 -12.04
C LEU A 96 5.40 -10.00 -12.67
N GLY A 97 4.88 -10.51 -13.79
CA GLY A 97 5.40 -11.69 -14.51
C GLY A 97 6.87 -11.62 -14.92
N LYS A 98 7.51 -10.44 -14.82
CA LYS A 98 8.94 -10.23 -15.08
C LYS A 98 9.85 -10.69 -13.94
N VAL A 99 9.31 -10.90 -12.74
CA VAL A 99 10.09 -11.24 -11.54
C VAL A 99 9.49 -12.46 -10.87
N ASP A 100 10.37 -13.41 -10.53
CA ASP A 100 10.02 -14.58 -9.74
C ASP A 100 10.31 -14.32 -8.26
N PHE A 101 9.28 -13.92 -7.51
CA PHE A 101 9.41 -13.57 -6.09
C PHE A 101 9.54 -14.81 -5.18
N THR A 102 9.34 -16.01 -5.71
CA THR A 102 9.47 -17.26 -4.96
C THR A 102 10.92 -17.62 -4.62
N LYS A 103 11.88 -16.89 -5.19
CA LYS A 103 13.31 -17.15 -5.03
C LYS A 103 13.99 -16.30 -3.98
N LEU A 104 13.35 -15.27 -3.42
CA LEU A 104 13.98 -14.28 -2.57
C LEU A 104 13.71 -14.56 -1.08
N PRO A 105 14.64 -15.15 -0.32
CA PRO A 105 14.42 -15.45 1.09
C PRO A 105 14.24 -14.17 1.92
N HIS A 106 13.34 -14.22 2.90
CA HIS A 106 13.23 -13.18 3.92
C HIS A 106 14.51 -13.11 4.75
N ARG A 107 14.99 -11.89 5.04
CA ARG A 107 16.23 -11.65 5.80
C ARG A 107 16.01 -10.82 7.05
N ARG A 108 15.19 -9.76 6.96
CA ARG A 108 15.01 -8.83 8.06
C ARG A 108 13.69 -8.07 7.93
N SER A 109 13.05 -7.83 9.07
CA SER A 109 11.95 -6.88 9.19
C SER A 109 12.32 -5.81 10.22
N ILE A 110 11.96 -4.56 9.97
CA ILE A 110 12.16 -3.44 10.89
C ILE A 110 10.94 -2.52 10.86
N SER A 111 10.73 -1.77 11.93
CA SER A 111 9.67 -0.76 11.98
C SER A 111 10.15 0.52 12.68
N TYR A 112 9.63 1.65 12.21
CA TYR A 112 9.88 2.98 12.74
C TYR A 112 8.56 3.72 12.92
N GLU A 113 8.44 4.48 14.01
CA GLU A 113 7.35 5.45 14.17
C GLU A 113 7.85 6.83 13.73
N GLY A 114 7.17 7.43 12.77
CA GLY A 114 7.47 8.75 12.23
C GLY A 114 6.37 9.76 12.49
N ARG A 115 6.77 11.01 12.74
CA ARG A 115 5.86 12.13 13.04
C ARG A 115 5.42 12.84 11.76
N PHE A 116 4.77 12.08 10.88
CA PHE A 116 4.16 12.57 9.66
C PHE A 116 2.89 11.81 9.30
N ASN A 117 2.00 12.46 8.54
CA ASN A 117 0.85 11.79 7.95
C ASN A 117 1.31 10.76 6.91
N TRP A 118 0.56 9.66 6.78
CA TRP A 118 0.89 8.60 5.80
C TRP A 118 1.04 9.15 4.38
N LYS A 119 0.25 10.17 4.01
CA LYS A 119 0.33 10.81 2.70
C LYS A 119 1.66 11.49 2.45
N THR A 120 2.34 12.03 3.47
CA THR A 120 3.62 12.72 3.31
C THR A 120 4.73 11.78 2.82
N MET A 121 4.74 10.53 3.27
CA MET A 121 5.69 9.52 2.76
C MET A 121 5.28 9.05 1.36
N VAL A 122 3.98 8.93 1.09
CA VAL A 122 3.50 8.56 -0.24
C VAL A 122 3.78 9.66 -1.26
N ASP A 123 3.67 10.94 -0.88
CA ASP A 123 4.07 12.09 -1.70
C ASP A 123 5.52 11.90 -2.16
N GLY A 124 6.44 11.71 -1.22
CA GLY A 124 7.86 11.52 -1.52
C GLY A 124 8.13 10.30 -2.41
N TYR A 125 7.52 9.15 -2.13
CA TYR A 125 7.71 7.96 -2.97
C TYR A 125 7.09 8.11 -4.37
N GLN A 126 6.04 8.93 -4.54
CA GLN A 126 5.34 9.13 -5.80
C GLN A 126 6.04 10.08 -6.79
N GLU A 127 7.27 10.50 -6.48
CA GLU A 127 8.12 11.31 -7.34
C GLU A 127 9.62 10.98 -7.12
N CYS A 128 10.49 11.61 -7.91
CA CYS A 128 11.95 11.52 -7.70
C CYS A 128 12.64 12.86 -8.01
N LEU A 129 11.89 13.95 -7.93
CA LEU A 129 12.38 15.32 -8.00
C LEU A 129 13.30 15.62 -6.80
N HIS A 130 13.01 15.11 -5.61
CA HIS A 130 13.88 15.28 -4.44
C HIS A 130 15.18 14.43 -4.53
N CYS A 131 15.16 13.33 -5.29
CA CYS A 131 16.23 12.32 -5.28
C CYS A 131 17.63 12.89 -5.52
N GLN A 132 17.76 13.85 -6.45
CA GLN A 132 19.04 14.47 -6.80
C GLN A 132 19.70 15.16 -5.60
N TYR A 133 18.89 15.68 -4.68
CA TYR A 133 19.34 16.49 -3.55
C TYR A 133 19.44 15.67 -2.26
N THR A 134 18.54 14.69 -2.10
CA THR A 134 18.39 13.92 -0.85
C THR A 134 19.13 12.60 -0.87
N HIS A 135 19.28 11.96 -2.03
CA HIS A 135 19.92 10.63 -2.15
C HIS A 135 21.15 10.63 -3.07
N PRO A 136 22.29 11.24 -2.67
CA PRO A 136 23.50 11.25 -3.49
C PRO A 136 24.06 9.84 -3.78
N SER A 137 23.86 8.87 -2.89
CA SER A 137 24.31 7.48 -3.07
C SER A 137 23.42 6.73 -4.08
N PHE A 138 22.10 6.90 -3.99
CA PHE A 138 21.12 6.29 -4.89
C PHE A 138 21.18 6.89 -6.30
N SER A 139 21.26 8.22 -6.40
CA SER A 139 21.27 8.95 -7.68
C SER A 139 22.48 8.62 -8.58
N LYS A 140 23.53 7.99 -8.03
CA LYS A 140 24.65 7.46 -8.83
C LYS A 140 24.24 6.27 -9.71
N TYR A 141 23.32 5.45 -9.22
CA TYR A 141 22.84 4.26 -9.93
C TYR A 141 21.56 4.56 -10.70
N TYR A 142 20.67 5.37 -10.11
CA TYR A 142 19.35 5.70 -10.64
C TYR A 142 19.18 7.21 -10.80
N PRO A 143 19.73 7.82 -11.86
CA PRO A 143 19.67 9.27 -12.04
C PRO A 143 18.23 9.74 -12.33
N PRO A 144 17.72 10.78 -11.64
CA PRO A 144 16.33 11.24 -11.79
C PRO A 144 16.03 11.93 -13.13
N THR A 145 17.06 12.16 -13.94
CA THR A 145 16.96 12.82 -15.26
C THR A 145 15.90 12.17 -16.14
N PHE A 146 15.97 10.84 -16.28
CA PHE A 146 15.09 10.04 -17.15
C PHE A 146 13.90 9.42 -16.41
N TYR A 147 13.79 9.70 -15.11
CA TYR A 147 12.78 9.11 -14.26
C TYR A 147 11.37 9.49 -14.72
N THR A 148 10.50 8.48 -14.79
CA THR A 148 9.09 8.62 -15.14
C THR A 148 8.22 7.69 -14.28
N VAL A 149 7.03 8.16 -13.94
CA VAL A 149 6.02 7.37 -13.24
C VAL A 149 4.89 7.03 -14.19
N ARG A 150 4.66 5.73 -14.42
CA ARG A 150 3.53 5.21 -15.18
C ARG A 150 2.41 4.82 -14.22
N ASN A 151 1.38 5.65 -14.16
CA ASN A 151 0.21 5.39 -13.33
C ASN A 151 -0.72 4.38 -14.02
N LYS A 152 -1.17 3.40 -13.26
CA LYS A 152 -2.16 2.38 -13.62
C LYS A 152 -3.25 2.39 -12.54
N GLN A 153 -4.35 1.68 -12.76
CA GLN A 153 -5.45 1.70 -11.79
C GLN A 153 -5.01 1.13 -10.43
N ASN A 154 -4.97 2.01 -9.42
CA ASN A 154 -4.55 1.75 -8.05
C ASN A 154 -3.07 1.32 -7.87
N PHE A 155 -2.21 1.42 -8.87
CA PHE A 155 -0.76 1.22 -8.68
C PHE A 155 0.06 2.08 -9.64
N SER A 156 1.30 2.37 -9.28
CA SER A 156 2.23 3.15 -10.10
C SER A 156 3.52 2.37 -10.32
N GLN A 157 4.02 2.38 -11.56
CA GLN A 157 5.35 1.86 -11.89
C GLN A 157 6.33 3.01 -12.04
N HIS A 158 7.43 2.94 -11.30
CA HIS A 158 8.51 3.91 -11.36
C HIS A 158 9.64 3.36 -12.23
N ILE A 159 10.03 4.13 -13.24
CA ILE A 159 11.04 3.74 -14.23
C ILE A 159 12.17 4.75 -14.15
N ALA A 160 13.33 4.32 -13.67
CA ALA A 160 14.50 5.18 -13.51
C ALA A 160 15.13 5.57 -14.86
N ASP A 161 15.31 4.61 -15.77
CA ASP A 161 15.78 4.83 -17.14
C ASP A 161 14.89 4.06 -18.13
N PRO A 162 14.12 4.75 -18.99
CA PRO A 162 13.28 4.12 -20.01
C PRO A 162 14.04 3.24 -21.00
N ASN A 163 15.36 3.44 -21.16
CA ASN A 163 16.19 2.63 -22.03
C ASN A 163 16.72 1.37 -21.33
N LYS A 164 16.53 1.25 -20.01
CA LYS A 164 16.94 0.10 -19.20
C LYS A 164 15.77 -0.42 -18.37
N LEU A 165 14.78 -0.98 -19.08
CA LEU A 165 13.55 -1.47 -18.45
C LEU A 165 13.76 -2.63 -17.46
N ASP A 166 14.94 -3.26 -17.48
CA ASP A 166 15.30 -4.39 -16.62
C ASP A 166 16.22 -4.02 -15.43
N ASP A 167 16.51 -2.72 -15.22
CA ASP A 167 17.45 -2.25 -14.17
C ASP A 167 16.83 -2.20 -12.75
N GLY A 168 15.58 -2.64 -12.64
CA GLY A 168 14.84 -2.75 -11.38
C GLY A 168 13.32 -2.68 -11.58
N LEU A 169 12.59 -3.09 -10.56
CA LEU A 169 11.13 -2.98 -10.51
C LEU A 169 10.74 -2.20 -9.26
N PHE A 170 10.18 -1.01 -9.46
CA PHE A 170 9.78 -0.10 -8.40
C PHE A 170 8.27 0.16 -8.53
N LEU A 171 7.49 -0.31 -7.56
CA LEU A 171 6.05 -0.28 -7.57
C LEU A 171 5.50 0.36 -6.31
N TYR A 172 4.53 1.25 -6.49
CA TYR A 172 3.62 1.68 -5.45
C TYR A 172 2.28 0.97 -5.65
N PHE A 173 1.77 0.34 -4.60
CA PHE A 173 0.42 -0.19 -4.53
C PHE A 173 -0.41 0.73 -3.65
N PHE A 174 -1.42 1.35 -4.25
CA PHE A 174 -2.35 2.18 -3.51
C PHE A 174 -3.08 1.34 -2.45
N PRO A 175 -3.23 1.84 -1.21
CA PRO A 175 -2.89 3.20 -0.78
C PRO A 175 -1.49 3.35 -0.15
N ASN A 176 -0.85 2.28 0.32
CA ASN A 176 0.25 2.45 1.28
C ASN A 176 1.37 1.41 1.22
N CYS A 177 1.40 0.55 0.20
CA CYS A 177 2.44 -0.49 0.09
C CYS A 177 3.40 -0.16 -1.06
N THR A 178 4.65 -0.56 -0.92
CA THR A 178 5.66 -0.45 -1.98
C THR A 178 6.40 -1.76 -2.19
N LEU A 179 7.02 -1.89 -3.36
CA LEU A 179 7.91 -2.99 -3.70
C LEU A 179 9.03 -2.46 -4.59
N ASN A 180 10.27 -2.66 -4.14
CA ASN A 180 11.47 -2.24 -4.86
C ASN A 180 12.37 -3.46 -5.04
N VAL A 181 12.62 -3.86 -6.29
CA VAL A 181 13.51 -4.96 -6.67
C VAL A 181 14.68 -4.36 -7.41
N TYR A 182 15.87 -4.49 -6.83
CA TYR A 182 17.13 -4.05 -7.44
C TYR A 182 18.31 -4.60 -6.67
N GLY A 183 19.50 -4.60 -7.29
CA GLY A 183 20.75 -4.98 -6.61
C GLY A 183 20.75 -6.40 -6.04
N GLY A 184 20.03 -7.34 -6.67
CA GLY A 184 19.93 -8.74 -6.23
C GLY A 184 18.99 -8.99 -5.04
N GLY A 185 18.30 -7.96 -4.56
CA GLY A 185 17.35 -8.03 -3.46
C GLY A 185 16.01 -7.39 -3.76
N MET A 186 15.12 -7.49 -2.77
CA MET A 186 13.83 -6.81 -2.75
C MET A 186 13.60 -6.18 -1.38
N SER A 187 13.06 -4.97 -1.38
CA SER A 187 12.50 -4.34 -0.18
C SER A 187 11.05 -4.00 -0.42
N CYS A 188 10.22 -4.23 0.59
CA CYS A 188 8.84 -3.78 0.62
C CYS A 188 8.67 -2.92 1.85
N PHE A 189 8.00 -1.78 1.72
CA PHE A 189 7.60 -1.01 2.89
C PHE A 189 6.13 -0.65 2.86
N ARG A 190 5.58 -0.47 4.06
CA ARG A 190 4.20 -0.08 4.28
C ARG A 190 4.16 1.15 5.16
N VAL A 191 3.28 2.07 4.77
CA VAL A 191 3.04 3.33 5.47
C VAL A 191 1.74 3.18 6.26
N CYS A 192 1.84 2.77 7.53
CA CYS A 192 0.69 2.38 8.34
C CYS A 192 0.23 3.54 9.23
N PRO A 193 -0.87 4.26 8.90
CA PRO A 193 -1.34 5.36 9.73
C PRO A 193 -1.83 4.86 11.08
N THR A 194 -1.48 5.58 12.15
CA THR A 194 -1.95 5.29 13.51
C THR A 194 -3.29 5.97 13.79
N ALA A 195 -3.75 5.93 15.05
CA ALA A 195 -4.92 6.69 15.49
C ALA A 195 -4.68 8.21 15.46
N ASP A 196 -3.44 8.63 15.68
CA ASP A 196 -3.03 10.02 15.50
C ASP A 196 -2.72 10.25 14.00
N PRO A 197 -3.42 11.16 13.29
CA PRO A 197 -3.17 11.43 11.88
C PRO A 197 -1.79 12.05 11.60
N HIS A 198 -1.05 12.49 12.62
CA HIS A 198 0.31 13.00 12.49
C HIS A 198 1.38 11.96 12.83
N VAL A 199 0.98 10.73 13.14
CA VAL A 199 1.90 9.63 13.45
C VAL A 199 1.63 8.45 12.54
N THR A 200 2.70 7.96 11.93
CA THR A 200 2.67 6.83 11.00
C THR A 200 3.73 5.81 11.42
N ARG A 201 3.35 4.54 11.41
CA ARG A 201 4.30 3.44 11.55
C ARG A 201 4.77 3.01 10.16
N MET A 202 6.05 3.14 9.89
CA MET A 202 6.70 2.56 8.72
C MET A 202 7.12 1.13 9.04
N GLU A 203 6.74 0.18 8.21
CA GLU A 203 7.14 -1.23 8.32
C GLU A 203 7.92 -1.63 7.07
N PHE A 204 9.07 -2.27 7.24
CA PHE A 204 9.92 -2.70 6.14
C PHE A 204 10.21 -4.20 6.24
N ASP A 205 10.16 -4.88 5.11
CA ASP A 205 10.66 -6.24 4.93
C ASP A 205 11.76 -6.25 3.86
N TYR A 206 12.85 -6.94 4.14
CA TYR A 206 14.00 -7.08 3.26
C TYR A 206 14.22 -8.55 2.90
N PHE A 207 14.41 -8.79 1.61
CA PHE A 207 14.61 -10.10 1.01
C PHE A 207 15.84 -10.07 0.12
N HIS A 208 16.64 -11.14 0.14
CA HIS A 208 17.88 -11.16 -0.62
C HIS A 208 18.40 -12.59 -0.83
N LEU A 209 18.87 -12.89 -2.05
CA LEU A 209 19.44 -14.20 -2.39
C LEU A 209 20.62 -14.56 -1.49
N GLU A 210 21.57 -13.62 -1.35
CA GLU A 210 22.73 -13.76 -0.47
C GLU A 210 22.36 -13.54 1.01
N SER A 211 23.21 -14.04 1.90
CA SER A 211 23.15 -13.83 3.36
C SER A 211 24.49 -13.31 3.89
N GLY A 212 24.57 -13.02 5.19
CA GLY A 212 25.81 -12.56 5.81
C GLY A 212 26.24 -11.17 5.31
N GLU A 213 27.54 -10.96 5.11
CA GLU A 213 28.10 -9.64 4.78
C GLU A 213 27.48 -9.01 3.53
N LYS A 214 27.26 -9.78 2.45
CA LYS A 214 26.62 -9.26 1.23
C LYS A 214 25.20 -8.75 1.48
N PHE A 215 24.43 -9.42 2.34
CA PHE A 215 23.11 -8.93 2.73
C PHE A 215 23.21 -7.66 3.58
N GLU A 216 24.17 -7.58 4.50
CA GLU A 216 24.36 -6.37 5.32
C GLU A 216 24.76 -5.16 4.48
N GLU A 217 25.57 -5.34 3.43
CA GLU A 217 25.91 -4.27 2.47
C GLU A 217 24.67 -3.77 1.74
N TYR A 218 23.87 -4.69 1.18
CA TYR A 218 22.59 -4.37 0.55
C TYR A 218 21.67 -3.62 1.53
N PHE A 219 21.46 -4.20 2.72
CA PHE A 219 20.60 -3.65 3.76
C PHE A 219 21.02 -2.24 4.17
N LYS A 220 22.32 -2.02 4.39
CA LYS A 220 22.86 -0.73 4.79
C LYS A 220 22.55 0.34 3.73
N PHE A 221 22.72 0.01 2.46
CA PHE A 221 22.42 0.92 1.35
C PHE A 221 20.93 1.24 1.28
N VAL A 222 20.05 0.23 1.21
CA VAL A 222 18.60 0.46 1.06
C VAL A 222 17.98 1.13 2.29
N ARG A 223 18.50 0.83 3.49
CA ARG A 223 18.06 1.47 4.73
C ARG A 223 18.49 2.93 4.78
N GLN A 224 19.68 3.27 4.29
CA GLN A 224 20.13 4.66 4.24
C GLN A 224 19.13 5.53 3.47
N VAL A 225 18.76 5.11 2.26
CA VAL A 225 17.77 5.82 1.42
C VAL A 225 16.44 5.98 2.16
N ALA A 226 15.94 4.89 2.76
CA ALA A 226 14.68 4.93 3.53
C ALA A 226 14.73 5.89 4.73
N MET A 227 15.87 6.03 5.40
CA MET A 227 16.02 6.96 6.52
C MET A 227 16.17 8.41 6.06
N GLU A 228 16.81 8.65 4.91
CA GLU A 228 16.88 9.98 4.28
C GLU A 228 15.47 10.50 3.95
N ASP A 229 14.61 9.63 3.37
CA ASP A 229 13.20 9.94 3.12
C ASP A 229 12.39 10.17 4.41
N PHE A 230 12.63 9.33 5.42
CA PHE A 230 11.97 9.45 6.70
C PHE A 230 12.23 10.82 7.36
N GLU A 231 13.50 11.26 7.38
CA GLU A 231 13.88 12.57 7.92
C GLU A 231 13.29 13.73 7.11
N LEU A 232 13.21 13.57 5.78
CA LEU A 232 12.58 14.55 4.91
C LEU A 232 11.09 14.69 5.25
N CYS A 233 10.39 13.57 5.45
CA CYS A 233 8.98 13.56 5.81
C CYS A 233 8.69 14.25 7.16
N GLU A 234 9.50 14.00 8.19
CA GLU A 234 9.33 14.69 9.48
C GLU A 234 9.52 16.20 9.38
N LYS A 235 10.53 16.66 8.63
CA LYS A 235 10.77 18.08 8.38
C LYS A 235 9.62 18.70 7.59
N THR A 236 9.14 18.02 6.55
CA THR A 236 8.01 18.46 5.72
C THR A 236 6.75 18.59 6.57
N GLN A 237 6.39 17.57 7.35
CA GLN A 237 5.20 17.62 8.21
C GLN A 237 5.30 18.75 9.24
N SER A 238 6.47 18.91 9.88
CA SER A 238 6.70 19.98 10.85
C SER A 238 6.48 21.37 10.24
N ASN A 239 6.89 21.58 8.99
CA ASN A 239 6.65 22.83 8.28
C ASN A 239 5.19 23.01 7.88
N LEU A 240 4.51 21.96 7.39
CA LEU A 240 3.06 22.01 7.09
C LEU A 240 2.24 22.39 8.32
N ALA A 241 2.62 21.86 9.49
CA ALA A 241 1.92 22.13 10.76
C ALA A 241 2.09 23.57 11.27
N LYS A 242 3.03 24.37 10.73
CA LYS A 242 3.18 25.79 11.10
C LYS A 242 2.03 26.67 10.58
N GLY A 243 1.25 26.18 9.61
CA GLY A 243 0.05 26.89 9.11
C GLY A 243 0.34 28.09 8.19
N VAL A 244 1.60 28.30 7.77
CA VAL A 244 1.98 29.38 6.83
C VAL A 244 1.79 28.93 5.38
N TYR A 245 1.98 27.64 5.11
CA TYR A 245 1.81 27.04 3.79
C TYR A 245 0.44 26.35 3.71
N HIS A 246 -0.27 26.54 2.60
CA HIS A 246 -1.61 25.96 2.38
C HIS A 246 -1.61 24.94 1.24
N GLU A 247 -1.04 25.31 0.10
CA GLU A 247 -0.97 24.46 -1.09
C GLU A 247 0.24 24.83 -1.95
N GLY A 248 0.62 23.93 -2.84
CA GLY A 248 1.72 24.12 -3.78
C GLY A 248 1.39 23.52 -5.12
N ILE A 249 2.12 23.96 -6.14
CA ILE A 249 1.91 23.54 -7.53
C ILE A 249 2.83 22.36 -7.80
N LEU A 250 2.25 21.21 -8.12
CA LEU A 250 2.99 20.03 -8.55
C LEU A 250 3.59 20.26 -9.94
N ASN A 251 4.82 19.81 -10.12
CA ASN A 251 5.47 19.74 -11.41
C ASN A 251 4.75 18.73 -12.31
N PRO A 252 4.13 19.15 -13.42
CA PRO A 252 3.30 18.28 -14.23
C PRO A 252 4.06 17.11 -14.88
N ASN A 253 5.39 17.24 -15.04
CA ASN A 253 6.23 16.25 -15.69
C ASN A 253 6.94 15.32 -14.71
N LYS A 254 7.15 15.75 -13.47
CA LYS A 254 7.98 15.03 -12.48
C LYS A 254 7.19 14.54 -11.27
N GLU A 255 6.01 15.09 -11.02
CA GLU A 255 5.15 14.77 -9.86
C GLU A 255 3.77 14.27 -10.31
N ASN A 256 3.69 13.64 -11.49
CA ASN A 256 2.44 13.07 -12.01
C ASN A 256 1.93 11.87 -11.19
N GLY A 257 2.83 11.13 -10.51
CA GLY A 257 2.45 10.09 -9.54
C GLY A 257 1.75 10.69 -8.31
N VAL A 258 2.30 11.81 -7.80
CA VAL A 258 1.74 12.56 -6.66
C VAL A 258 0.31 13.01 -6.97
N SER A 259 0.13 13.67 -8.13
CA SER A 259 -1.18 14.11 -8.60
C SER A 259 -2.17 12.95 -8.73
N TYR A 260 -1.73 11.81 -9.30
CA TYR A 260 -2.58 10.64 -9.50
C TYR A 260 -3.12 10.06 -8.19
N TYR A 261 -2.25 9.75 -7.22
CA TYR A 261 -2.71 9.12 -5.99
C TYR A 261 -3.50 10.10 -5.11
N GLN A 262 -3.11 11.39 -5.05
CA GLN A 262 -3.88 12.40 -4.31
C GLN A 262 -5.29 12.53 -4.88
N ARG A 263 -5.41 12.55 -6.22
CA ARG A 263 -6.72 12.57 -6.89
C ARG A 263 -7.54 11.33 -6.53
N ARG A 264 -6.92 10.14 -6.52
CA ARG A 264 -7.59 8.90 -6.13
C ARG A 264 -8.09 8.93 -4.69
N VAL A 265 -7.29 9.41 -3.74
CA VAL A 265 -7.72 9.60 -2.34
C VAL A 265 -8.90 10.57 -2.28
N PHE A 266 -8.80 11.70 -2.96
CA PHE A 266 -9.84 12.72 -2.98
C PHE A 266 -11.18 12.17 -3.51
N ASP A 267 -11.16 11.52 -4.68
CA ASP A 267 -12.36 10.96 -5.29
C ASP A 267 -13.03 9.93 -4.38
N MET A 268 -12.26 8.99 -3.80
CA MET A 268 -12.81 7.98 -2.87
C MET A 268 -13.40 8.61 -1.59
N VAL A 269 -12.78 9.68 -1.09
CA VAL A 269 -13.26 10.42 0.08
C VAL A 269 -14.56 11.16 -0.24
N CYS A 270 -14.65 11.80 -1.40
CA CYS A 270 -15.87 12.45 -1.88
C CYS A 270 -17.01 11.45 -2.07
N GLU A 271 -16.76 10.33 -2.75
CA GLU A 271 -17.74 9.24 -2.91
C GLU A 271 -18.25 8.72 -1.56
N GLN A 272 -17.36 8.53 -0.58
CA GLN A 272 -17.75 8.10 0.75
C GLN A 272 -18.56 9.18 1.48
N HIS A 273 -18.17 10.44 1.35
CA HIS A 273 -18.88 11.56 1.96
C HIS A 273 -20.30 11.68 1.40
N ASP A 274 -20.48 11.56 0.10
CA ASP A 274 -21.79 11.63 -0.54
C ASP A 274 -22.65 10.41 -0.14
N SER A 275 -22.06 9.23 -0.10
CA SER A 275 -22.70 8.01 0.41
C SER A 275 -23.14 8.13 1.87
N ASP A 276 -22.39 8.86 2.71
CA ASP A 276 -22.74 9.11 4.12
C ASP A 276 -23.87 10.16 4.27
N ARG A 277 -24.08 11.03 3.28
CA ARG A 277 -25.13 12.06 3.27
C ARG A 277 -26.47 11.54 2.75
N THR A 278 -26.47 10.68 1.75
CA THR A 278 -27.69 10.08 1.18
C THR A 278 -28.62 9.43 2.22
N PRO A 279 -28.15 8.63 3.21
CA PRO A 279 -29.01 8.10 4.27
C PRO A 279 -29.51 9.15 5.27
N LYS A 280 -28.86 10.33 5.37
CA LYS A 280 -29.35 11.45 6.19
C LYS A 280 -30.43 12.26 5.46
N ILE A 281 -30.28 12.49 4.15
CA ILE A 281 -31.26 13.21 3.34
C ILE A 281 -32.59 12.44 3.28
N ALA A 282 -32.56 11.11 3.13
CA ALA A 282 -33.79 10.29 3.14
C ALA A 282 -34.54 10.31 4.49
N LYS A 283 -33.83 10.51 5.61
CA LYS A 283 -34.44 10.70 6.93
C LYS A 283 -34.96 12.11 7.17
N GLU A 284 -34.33 13.12 6.59
CA GLU A 284 -34.74 14.53 6.70
C GLU A 284 -35.83 14.91 5.68
N SER A 285 -35.99 14.17 4.57
CA SER A 285 -36.96 14.46 3.51
C SER A 285 -38.36 13.87 3.72
N GLY A 286 -38.62 13.19 4.83
CA GLY A 286 -40.00 12.87 5.27
C GLY A 286 -40.88 12.11 4.28
N MET A 287 -40.32 11.27 3.41
CA MET A 287 -41.13 10.33 2.62
C MET A 287 -41.48 9.11 3.48
N GLU A 288 -42.42 9.31 4.42
CA GLU A 288 -43.23 8.22 4.94
C GLU A 288 -44.13 7.73 3.81
N GLU A 289 -43.88 6.51 3.30
CA GLU A 289 -44.86 5.78 2.52
C GLU A 289 -46.09 5.53 3.39
N HIS A 290 -47.11 6.37 3.22
CA HIS A 290 -48.45 6.08 3.72
C HIS A 290 -49.00 4.86 2.98
N VAL A 291 -48.84 3.68 3.57
CA VAL A 291 -49.65 2.51 3.27
C VAL A 291 -51.08 2.82 3.72
N ALA A 292 -51.99 3.04 2.76
CA ALA A 292 -53.41 3.25 3.04
C ALA A 292 -54.01 2.00 3.72
N PRO A 293 -54.85 2.14 4.75
CA PRO A 293 -55.48 1.00 5.39
C PRO A 293 -56.56 0.40 4.49
N THR A 294 -56.52 -0.92 4.37
CA THR A 294 -57.48 -1.76 3.67
C THR A 294 -58.88 -1.56 4.27
N MET A 295 -59.85 -1.14 3.45
CA MET A 295 -61.25 -1.04 3.87
C MET A 295 -61.78 -2.44 4.21
N VAL A 296 -62.14 -2.60 5.47
CA VAL A 296 -62.91 -3.74 5.98
C VAL A 296 -64.33 -3.65 5.41
N GLN A 297 -64.73 -4.68 4.67
CA GLN A 297 -66.13 -4.96 4.35
C GLN A 297 -66.92 -5.20 5.65
N MET A 298 -67.98 -4.42 5.87
CA MET A 298 -69.09 -4.83 6.71
C MET A 298 -70.36 -4.89 5.86
N ALA A 299 -71.03 -6.03 5.94
CA ALA A 299 -72.26 -6.36 5.25
C ALA A 299 -73.49 -5.70 5.90
N ALA A 300 -74.44 -5.30 5.05
CA ALA A 300 -75.88 -5.45 5.24
C ALA A 300 -76.54 -5.47 3.86
#